data_AF-A0A7J4QE67-F1
#
_entry.id   AF-A0A7J4QE67-F1
#
_cell.length_a   1.000
_cell.length_b   1.000
_cell.length_c   1.000
_cell.angle_alpha   90.00
_cell.angle_beta   90.00
_cell.angle_gamma   90.00
#
_symmetry.space_group_name_H-M   'P 1'
#
loop_
_entity.id
_entity.type
_entity.pdbx_description
1 polymer ?
#
loop_
_entity_poly.entity_id
_entity_poly.type
_entity_poly.pdbx_seq_one_letter_code
_entity_poly.pdbx_strand_id
1 'polypeptide(L)'
;MLSPRFQGLKIIVSDSAMRELFKLGKDMHDVLEVLESGYDAPRKRKAGTIERWLDKGKKTVNAIIALDYNETMQEECWVLVHFGKFARNKK
;
A
#
# COMPACT_ATOMS: atom_id res chain seq x y z
N MET A 1 4.02 -20.01 -5.65
CA MET A 1 3.89 -18.95 -4.63
C MET A 1 2.80 -18.01 -5.10
N LEU A 2 1.72 -17.83 -4.35
CA LEU A 2 0.60 -16.97 -4.75
C LEU A 2 1.06 -15.50 -4.69
N SER A 3 0.91 -14.77 -5.81
CA SER A 3 1.18 -13.33 -5.83
C SER A 3 0.15 -12.60 -4.95
N PRO A 4 0.57 -11.63 -4.11
CA PRO A 4 -0.34 -10.85 -3.28
C PRO A 4 -1.36 -10.10 -4.16
N ARG A 5 -2.63 -10.15 -3.76
CA ARG A 5 -3.75 -9.52 -4.46
C ARG A 5 -4.58 -8.69 -3.49
N PHE A 6 -5.14 -7.59 -3.97
CA PHE A 6 -6.09 -6.77 -3.24
C PHE A 6 -7.28 -6.45 -4.14
N GLN A 7 -8.50 -6.67 -3.63
CA GLN A 7 -9.74 -6.52 -4.41
C GLN A 7 -9.69 -7.27 -5.76
N GLY A 8 -9.11 -8.47 -5.77
CA GLY A 8 -9.01 -9.33 -6.95
C GLY A 8 -7.84 -9.01 -7.89
N LEU A 9 -7.25 -7.81 -7.83
CA LEU A 9 -6.13 -7.41 -8.69
C LEU A 9 -4.76 -7.71 -8.04
N LYS A 10 -3.75 -8.01 -8.85
CA LYS A 10 -2.38 -8.20 -8.35
C LYS A 10 -1.79 -6.89 -7.85
N ILE A 11 -0.94 -6.98 -6.83
CA ILE A 11 -0.13 -5.85 -6.40
C ILE A 11 1.27 -5.98 -7.00
N ILE A 12 1.66 -4.99 -7.80
CA ILE A 12 3.01 -4.79 -8.33
C ILE A 12 3.69 -3.71 -7.49
N VAL A 13 4.94 -3.92 -7.11
CA VAL A 13 5.67 -2.98 -6.27
C VAL A 13 6.53 -2.07 -7.13
N SER A 14 6.38 -0.75 -6.99
CA SER A 14 7.32 0.19 -7.61
C SER A 14 8.69 0.14 -6.93
N ASP A 15 9.76 0.47 -7.65
CA ASP A 15 11.11 0.52 -7.07
C ASP A 15 11.21 1.45 -5.85
N SER A 16 10.44 2.54 -5.85
CA SER A 16 10.39 3.48 -4.72
C SER A 16 9.78 2.82 -3.49
N ALA A 17 8.60 2.20 -3.64
CA ALA A 17 7.95 1.50 -2.54
C ALA A 17 8.77 0.31 -2.04
N MET A 18 9.46 -0.40 -2.95
CA MET A 18 10.36 -1.49 -2.58
C MET A 18 11.45 -1.01 -1.62
N ARG A 19 12.12 0.11 -1.92
CA ARG A 19 13.13 0.71 -1.03
C ARG A 19 12.56 1.09 0.33
N GLU A 20 11.32 1.58 0.38
CA GLU A 20 10.65 1.93 1.63
C GLU A 20 10.32 0.70 2.48
N LEU A 21 9.82 -0.37 1.86
CA LEU A 21 9.59 -1.66 2.51
C LEU A 21 10.88 -2.20 3.13
N PHE A 22 11.98 -2.23 2.35
CA PHE A 22 13.29 -2.64 2.85
C PHE A 22 13.77 -1.78 4.02
N LYS A 23 13.68 -0.45 3.91
CA LYS A 23 14.07 0.49 4.98
C LYS A 23 13.29 0.25 6.27
N LEU A 24 12.04 -0.17 6.16
CA LEU A 24 11.16 -0.40 7.30
C LEU A 24 11.20 -1.85 7.82
N GLY A 25 11.90 -2.76 7.14
CA GLY A 25 11.92 -4.19 7.44
C GLY A 25 10.53 -4.80 7.25
N LYS A 26 9.91 -4.51 6.11
CA LYS A 26 8.52 -4.86 5.79
C LYS A 26 8.40 -5.64 4.50
N ASP A 27 7.35 -6.43 4.39
CA ASP A 27 7.08 -7.25 3.21
C ASP A 27 5.65 -7.03 2.66
N MET A 28 5.28 -7.83 1.67
CA MET A 28 3.96 -7.73 1.04
C MET A 28 2.80 -8.19 1.94
N HIS A 29 3.06 -8.99 2.98
CA HIS A 29 2.03 -9.33 3.97
C HIS A 29 1.71 -8.11 4.83
N ASP A 30 2.72 -7.33 5.23
CA ASP A 30 2.48 -6.04 5.91
C ASP A 30 1.68 -5.08 5.04
N VAL A 31 1.94 -5.04 3.72
CA VAL A 31 1.17 -4.22 2.77
C VAL A 31 -0.29 -4.65 2.73
N LEU A 32 -0.55 -5.95 2.57
CA LEU A 32 -1.91 -6.50 2.54
C LEU A 32 -2.66 -6.24 3.85
N GLU A 33 -2.01 -6.41 5.00
CA GLU A 33 -2.61 -6.12 6.30
C GLU A 33 -3.10 -4.67 6.38
N VAL A 34 -2.29 -3.71 5.91
CA VAL A 34 -2.66 -2.30 5.87
C VAL A 34 -3.83 -2.05 4.91
N LEU A 35 -3.83 -2.70 3.74
CA LEU A 35 -4.88 -2.51 2.73
C LEU A 35 -6.22 -3.11 3.19
N GLU A 36 -6.20 -4.30 3.77
CA GLU A 36 -7.40 -5.06 4.16
C GLU A 36 -7.97 -4.61 5.51
N SER A 37 -7.10 -4.39 6.50
CA SER A 37 -7.52 -4.08 7.88
C SER A 37 -7.39 -2.60 8.24
N GLY A 38 -6.72 -1.80 7.41
CA GLY A 38 -6.63 -0.36 7.61
C GLY A 38 -7.96 0.35 7.36
N TYR A 39 -7.97 1.67 7.51
CA TYR A 39 -9.08 2.57 7.19
C TYR A 39 -8.67 3.61 6.15
N ASP A 40 -9.63 4.27 5.50
CA ASP A 40 -9.34 5.29 4.50
C ASP A 40 -8.61 6.48 5.12
N ALA A 41 -7.53 6.91 4.45
CA ALA A 41 -6.84 8.13 4.87
C ALA A 41 -7.82 9.33 4.84
N PRO A 42 -7.72 10.26 5.81
CA PRO A 42 -8.61 11.43 5.88
C PRO A 42 -8.42 12.41 4.71
N ARG A 43 -7.38 12.22 3.89
CA ARG A 43 -7.07 13.04 2.72
C ARG A 43 -7.63 12.41 1.45
N LYS A 44 -8.16 13.25 0.57
CA LYS A 44 -8.59 12.81 -0.76
C LYS A 44 -7.36 12.58 -1.65
N ARG A 45 -7.38 11.47 -2.39
CA ARG A 45 -6.41 11.16 -3.44
C ARG A 45 -7.06 11.34 -4.82
N LYS A 46 -6.23 11.32 -5.86
CA LYS A 46 -6.71 11.30 -7.25
C LYS A 46 -7.53 10.03 -7.48
N ALA A 47 -8.49 10.08 -8.39
CA ALA A 47 -9.25 8.90 -8.82
C ALA A 47 -8.30 7.76 -9.23
N GLY A 48 -8.66 6.53 -8.88
CA GLY A 48 -7.82 5.35 -9.09
C GLY A 48 -6.67 5.20 -8.09
N THR A 49 -6.58 6.01 -7.05
CA THR A 49 -5.58 5.86 -5.98
C THR A 49 -6.26 5.58 -4.65
N ILE A 50 -5.84 4.50 -3.98
CA ILE A 50 -6.29 4.12 -2.65
C ILE A 50 -5.15 4.36 -1.66
N GLU A 51 -5.48 4.97 -0.53
CA GLU A 51 -4.57 5.07 0.59
C GLU A 51 -5.25 4.56 1.86
N ARG A 52 -4.65 3.53 2.46
CA ARG A 52 -5.13 2.92 3.69
C ARG A 52 -4.13 3.13 4.82
N TRP A 53 -4.65 3.44 5.99
CA TRP A 53 -3.88 3.66 7.22
C TRP A 53 -4.22 2.57 8.24
N LEU A 54 -3.20 2.05 8.90
CA LEU A 54 -3.34 1.09 9.98
C LEU A 54 -2.58 1.58 11.21
N ASP A 55 -3.32 1.77 12.30
CA ASP A 55 -2.75 2.22 13.56
C ASP A 55 -2.14 1.04 14.31
N LYS A 56 -0.85 1.13 14.61
CA LYS A 56 -0.09 0.17 15.42
C LYS A 56 0.51 0.88 16.63
N GLY A 57 -0.21 0.85 17.75
CA GLY A 57 0.19 1.54 18.97
C GLY A 57 0.26 3.07 18.77
N LYS A 58 1.39 3.72 19.06
CA LYS A 58 1.55 5.18 18.87
C LYS A 58 1.93 5.59 17.44
N LYS A 59 1.96 4.64 16.50
CA LYS A 59 2.36 4.88 15.10
C LYS A 59 1.22 4.51 14.17
N THR A 60 1.20 5.13 13.01
CA THR A 60 0.35 4.78 11.88
C THR A 60 1.24 4.31 10.75
N VAL A 61 0.88 3.20 10.12
CA VAL A 61 1.49 2.69 8.90
C VAL A 61 0.53 2.97 7.76
N ASN A 62 1.03 3.38 6.60
CA ASN A 62 0.19 3.64 5.44
C ASN A 62 0.70 2.94 4.19
N ALA A 63 -0.23 2.48 3.36
CA ALA A 63 0.03 1.93 2.05
C ALA A 63 -0.75 2.74 1.01
N ILE A 64 -0.09 3.12 -0.07
CA ILE A 64 -0.70 3.84 -1.19
C ILE A 64 -0.56 2.98 -2.45
N ILE A 65 -1.69 2.61 -3.03
CA ILE A 65 -1.75 1.89 -4.30
C ILE A 65 -2.46 2.74 -5.35
N ALA A 66 -2.02 2.64 -6.60
CA ALA A 66 -2.66 3.25 -7.75
C ALA A 66 -3.06 2.18 -8.76
N LEU A 67 -4.24 2.31 -9.35
CA LEU A 67 -4.70 1.44 -10.42
C LEU A 67 -3.87 1.75 -11.67
N ASP A 68 -3.36 0.70 -12.30
CA ASP A 68 -2.59 0.79 -13.53
C ASP A 68 -2.80 -0.47 -14.39
N TYR A 69 -2.23 -0.48 -15.59
CA TYR A 69 -2.27 -1.62 -16.49
C TYR A 69 -0.86 -2.19 -16.68
N ASN A 70 -0.69 -3.49 -16.43
CA ASN A 70 0.57 -4.17 -16.68
C ASN A 70 0.63 -4.62 -18.14
N GLU A 71 1.37 -3.89 -18.97
CA GLU A 71 1.53 -4.21 -20.40
C GLU A 71 2.17 -5.57 -20.69
N THR A 72 3.01 -6.08 -19.79
CA THR A 72 3.63 -7.42 -19.98
C THR A 72 2.63 -8.53 -19.72
N MET A 73 1.75 -8.36 -18.74
CA MET A 73 0.76 -9.36 -18.34
C MET A 73 -0.61 -9.16 -18.99
N GLN A 74 -0.81 -8.01 -19.66
CA GLN A 74 -2.07 -7.61 -20.29
C GLN A 74 -3.25 -7.68 -19.29
N GLU A 75 -3.05 -7.14 -18.08
CA GLU A 75 -4.07 -7.12 -17.03
C GLU A 75 -4.01 -5.85 -16.17
N GLU A 76 -5.14 -5.45 -15.60
CA GLU A 76 -5.19 -4.40 -14.57
C GLU A 76 -4.49 -4.86 -13.30
N CYS A 77 -3.79 -3.93 -12.66
CA CYS A 77 -3.07 -4.18 -11.42
C CYS A 77 -3.10 -2.98 -10.49
N TRP A 78 -2.79 -3.26 -9.22
CA TRP A 78 -2.46 -2.24 -8.25
C TRP A 78 -0.96 -2.03 -8.24
N VAL A 79 -0.50 -0.81 -8.43
CA VAL A 79 0.91 -0.45 -8.22
C VAL A 79 1.06 0.11 -6.82
N LEU A 80 1.87 -0.52 -5.97
CA LEU A 80 2.29 0.05 -4.69
C LEU A 80 3.25 1.21 -4.95
N VAL A 81 2.77 2.42 -4.68
CA VAL A 81 3.51 3.68 -4.91
C VAL A 81 4.27 4.11 -3.67
N HIS A 82 3.73 3.84 -2.48
CA HIS A 82 4.35 4.23 -1.22
C HIS A 82 3.95 3.31 -0.07
N PHE A 83 4.92 3.03 0.81
CA PHE A 83 4.69 2.41 2.11
C PHE A 83 5.42 3.19 3.20
N GLY A 84 4.67 3.69 4.19
CA GLY A 84 5.19 4.66 5.14
C GLY A 84 4.83 4.34 6.58
N LYS A 85 5.48 5.06 7.50
CA LYS A 85 5.20 5.00 8.94
C LYS A 85 5.43 6.37 9.56
N PHE A 86 4.45 6.87 10.30
CA PHE A 86 4.53 8.14 11.02
C PHE A 86 3.98 8.02 12.44
N ALA A 87 4.38 8.95 13.32
CA ALA A 87 3.90 9.00 14.69
C ALA A 87 2.56 9.74 14.77
N ARG A 88 1.66 9.26 15.63
CA ARG A 88 0.45 10.01 15.98
C ARG A 88 0.82 11.05 17.03
N ASN A 89 0.93 12.30 16.62
CA ASN A 89 0.99 13.39 17.59
C ASN A 89 -0.40 13.52 18.21
N LYS A 90 -0.50 13.31 19.53
CA LYS A 90 -1.69 13.70 20.28
C LYS A 90 -1.84 15.22 20.10
N LYS A 91 -2.95 15.64 19.52
CA LYS A 91 -3.44 17.01 19.72
C LYS A 91 -3.89 17.15 21.18
#